data_AF-A0A1G8BPD9-F1
#
_entry.id   AF-A0A1G8BPD9-F1
#
_cell.length_a   1.000
_cell.length_b   1.000
_cell.length_c   1.000
_cell.angle_alpha   90.00
_cell.angle_beta   90.00
_cell.angle_gamma   90.00
#
_symmetry.space_group_name_H-M   'P 1'
#
loop_
_entity.id
_entity.type
_entity.pdbx_description
1 polymer ?
#
loop_
_entity_poly.entity_id
_entity_poly.type
_entity_poly.pdbx_seq_one_letter_code
_entity_poly.pdbx_strand_id
1 'polypeptide(L)'
;SVAHLHEDFQKFKNGLFKCKDYLFTFLQNPDVPYDNNASERGIRKIKVKQKVSGCFRTEKGANTFMNVHSVAETAKKNGNSKYKAILAVLEQ
;
A
#
# COMPACT_ATOMS: atom_id res chain seq x y z
N SER A 1 26.83 7.92 19.29
CA SER A 1 28.25 7.81 18.86
C SER A 1 28.31 7.85 17.35
N VAL A 2 29.36 8.42 16.76
CA VAL A 2 29.59 8.46 15.30
C VAL A 2 29.57 7.05 14.68
N ALA A 3 29.98 6.03 15.43
CA ALA A 3 29.93 4.63 14.99
C ALA A 3 28.50 4.13 14.70
N HIS A 4 27.51 4.54 15.50
CA HIS A 4 26.12 4.15 15.31
C HIS A 4 25.52 4.76 14.03
N LEU A 5 25.86 6.02 13.73
CA LEU A 5 25.45 6.68 12.49
C LEU A 5 26.04 5.99 11.25
N HIS A 6 27.29 5.51 11.35
CA HIS A 6 27.91 4.73 10.28
C HIS A 6 27.14 3.43 10.03
N GLU A 7 26.75 2.72 11.09
CA GLU A 7 25.99 1.49 10.97
C GLU A 7 24.60 1.72 10.35
N ASP A 8 23.88 2.74 10.78
CA ASP A 8 22.57 3.11 10.22
C ASP A 8 22.66 3.50 8.75
N PHE A 9 23.72 4.24 8.37
CA PHE A 9 23.99 4.56 6.97
C PHE A 9 24.23 3.30 6.14
N GLN A 10 25.02 2.33 6.63
CA GLN A 10 25.24 1.08 5.90
C GLN A 10 23.93 0.29 5.72
N LYS A 11 23.09 0.24 6.76
CA LYS A 11 21.75 -0.40 6.67
C LYS A 11 20.88 0.28 5.63
N PHE A 12 20.80 1.61 5.64
CA PHE A 12 20.07 2.39 4.66
C PHE A 12 20.57 2.17 3.24
N LYS A 13 21.89 2.27 3.02
CA LYS A 13 22.56 2.02 1.74
C LYS A 13 22.23 0.62 1.21
N ASN A 14 22.34 -0.40 2.05
CA ASN A 14 22.02 -1.77 1.67
C ASN A 14 20.53 -1.95 1.34
N GLY A 15 19.64 -1.22 2.03
CA GLY A 15 18.22 -1.15 1.69
C GLY A 15 17.97 -0.56 0.31
N LEU A 16 18.62 0.56 -0.02
CA LEU A 16 18.55 1.17 -1.36
C LEU A 16 19.07 0.24 -2.46
N PHE A 17 20.18 -0.46 -2.21
CA PHE A 17 20.72 -1.41 -3.19
C PHE A 17 19.76 -2.57 -3.48
N LYS A 18 18.95 -3.00 -2.50
CA LYS A 18 17.95 -4.05 -2.70
C LYS A 18 16.79 -3.63 -3.60
N CYS A 19 16.45 -2.34 -3.64
CA CYS A 19 15.35 -1.81 -4.46
C CYS A 19 15.82 -1.04 -5.71
N LYS A 20 17.11 -1.09 -6.04
CA LYS A 20 17.74 -0.32 -7.12
C LYS A 20 17.03 -0.48 -8.48
N ASP A 21 16.52 -1.68 -8.77
CA ASP A 21 15.90 -2.00 -10.06
C ASP A 21 14.53 -1.32 -10.24
N TYR A 22 13.89 -0.88 -9.14
CA TYR A 22 12.57 -0.25 -9.15
C TYR A 22 12.61 1.23 -8.79
N LEU A 23 13.71 1.72 -8.21
CA LEU A 23 13.83 3.06 -7.63
C LEU A 23 13.64 4.18 -8.68
N PHE A 24 14.10 3.93 -9.90
CA PHE A 24 14.12 4.90 -10.99
C PHE A 24 13.19 4.53 -12.16
N THR A 25 12.19 3.68 -11.91
CA THR A 25 11.22 3.26 -12.94
C THR A 25 10.58 4.44 -13.67
N PHE A 26 10.30 5.53 -12.95
CA PHE A 26 9.72 6.76 -13.51
C PHE A 26 10.59 7.47 -14.55
N LEU A 27 11.91 7.21 -14.58
CA LEU A 27 12.81 7.73 -15.62
C LEU A 27 12.64 7.00 -16.96
N GLN A 28 12.20 5.74 -16.91
CA GLN A 28 12.00 4.90 -18.09
C GLN A 28 10.53 4.88 -18.53
N ASN A 29 9.60 5.00 -17.58
CA ASN A 29 8.17 5.00 -17.83
C ASN A 29 7.51 6.25 -17.22
N PRO A 30 7.16 7.26 -18.03
CA PRO A 30 6.51 8.49 -17.57
C PRO A 30 5.16 8.31 -16.88
N ASP A 31 4.46 7.18 -17.09
CA ASP A 31 3.18 6.89 -16.42
C ASP A 31 3.37 6.49 -14.95
N VAL A 32 4.60 6.15 -14.55
CA VAL A 32 4.94 5.82 -13.17
C VAL A 32 5.36 7.11 -12.44
N PRO A 33 4.66 7.50 -11.35
CA PRO A 33 5.06 8.68 -10.60
C PRO A 33 6.40 8.49 -9.91
N TYR A 34 7.15 9.59 -9.72
CA TYR A 34 8.41 9.60 -8.97
C TYR A 34 8.22 9.44 -7.46
N ASP A 35 6.97 9.56 -6.98
CA ASP A 35 6.59 9.41 -5.58
C ASP A 35 5.83 8.10 -5.30
N ASN A 36 5.77 7.72 -4.02
CA ASN A 36 5.07 6.53 -3.55
C ASN A 36 3.70 6.86 -2.92
N ASN A 37 3.16 8.07 -3.11
CA ASN A 37 2.00 8.59 -2.36
C ASN A 37 0.76 7.69 -2.54
N ALA A 38 0.57 7.13 -3.73
CA ALA A 38 -0.54 6.22 -4.00
C ALA A 38 -0.48 4.96 -3.12
N SER A 39 0.70 4.38 -2.95
CA SER A 39 0.94 3.20 -2.12
C SER A 39 0.75 3.52 -0.63
N GLU A 40 1.29 4.64 -0.16
CA GLU A 40 1.12 5.08 1.24
C GLU A 40 -0.35 5.31 1.60
N ARG A 41 -1.10 5.97 0.71
CA ARG A 41 -2.55 6.16 0.87
C ARG A 41 -3.31 4.83 0.90
N GLY A 42 -2.88 3.84 0.12
CA GLY A 42 -3.44 2.49 0.12
C GLY A 42 -3.29 1.81 1.49
N ILE A 43 -2.06 1.79 2.03
CA ILE A 43 -1.75 1.14 3.31
C ILE A 43 -2.39 1.85 4.49
N ARG A 44 -2.57 3.18 4.41
CA ARG A 44 -3.16 4.00 5.49
C ARG A 44 -4.51 3.48 5.99
N LYS A 45 -5.32 2.84 5.14
CA LYS A 45 -6.62 2.24 5.52
C LYS A 45 -6.47 1.21 6.63
N ILE A 46 -5.44 0.37 6.55
CA ILE A 46 -5.14 -0.66 7.54
C ILE A 46 -4.78 0.02 8.87
N LYS A 47 -3.94 1.07 8.82
CA LYS A 47 -3.55 1.79 10.04
C LYS A 47 -4.71 2.56 10.67
N VAL A 48 -5.59 3.14 9.86
CA VAL A 48 -6.82 3.79 10.33
C VAL A 48 -7.74 2.79 11.00
N LYS A 49 -7.96 1.59 10.41
CA LYS A 49 -8.71 0.52 11.08
C LYS A 49 -8.08 0.20 12.43
N GLN A 50 -6.77 -0.07 12.48
CA GLN A 50 -6.10 -0.39 13.74
C GLN A 50 -6.26 0.71 14.80
N LYS A 51 -6.15 1.98 14.40
CA LYS A 51 -6.32 3.13 15.31
C LYS A 51 -7.73 3.23 15.87
N VAL A 52 -8.75 3.06 15.03
CA VAL A 52 -10.16 3.33 15.40
C VAL A 52 -10.82 2.12 16.03
N SER A 53 -10.56 0.91 15.53
CA SER A 53 -11.28 -0.29 15.95
C SER A 53 -10.35 -1.41 16.41
N GLY A 54 -9.08 -1.12 16.70
CA GLY A 54 -8.10 -2.09 17.18
C GLY A 54 -7.68 -3.13 16.13
N CYS A 55 -6.98 -4.17 16.58
CA CYS A 55 -6.53 -5.28 15.74
C CYS A 55 -7.69 -6.14 15.20
N PHE A 56 -7.37 -7.06 14.27
CA PHE A 56 -8.31 -8.09 13.85
C PHE A 56 -8.26 -9.25 14.84
N ARG A 57 -9.42 -9.77 15.23
CA ARG A 57 -9.53 -10.93 16.14
C ARG A 57 -9.24 -12.25 15.45
N THR A 58 -9.40 -12.31 14.13
CA THR A 58 -9.19 -13.51 13.31
C THR A 58 -8.60 -13.11 11.95
N GLU A 59 -7.82 -14.02 11.36
CA GLU A 59 -7.30 -13.86 9.99
C GLU A 59 -8.44 -13.74 8.97
N LYS A 60 -9.51 -14.54 9.12
CA LYS A 60 -10.71 -14.44 8.29
C LYS A 60 -11.28 -13.02 8.27
N GLY A 61 -11.39 -12.37 9.43
CA GLY A 61 -11.87 -10.99 9.51
C GLY A 61 -10.94 -9.98 8.85
N ALA A 62 -9.62 -10.19 8.94
CA ALA A 62 -8.64 -9.38 8.23
C ALA A 62 -8.78 -9.55 6.71
N ASN A 63 -8.90 -10.78 6.22
CA ASN A 63 -9.07 -11.08 4.80
C ASN A 63 -10.37 -10.51 4.25
N THR A 64 -11.50 -10.64 4.95
CA THR A 64 -12.76 -10.01 4.54
C THR A 64 -12.63 -8.49 4.41
N PHE A 65 -12.00 -7.83 5.40
CA PHE A 65 -11.74 -6.40 5.34
C PHE A 65 -10.88 -6.02 4.12
N MET A 66 -9.81 -6.76 3.87
CA MET A 66 -8.92 -6.52 2.73
C MET A 66 -9.61 -6.76 1.39
N ASN A 67 -10.46 -7.78 1.27
CA ASN A 67 -11.19 -8.09 0.04
C ASN A 67 -12.13 -6.95 -0.37
N VAL A 68 -12.95 -6.46 0.55
CA VAL A 68 -13.87 -5.34 0.28
C VAL A 68 -13.10 -4.09 -0.16
N HIS A 69 -12.00 -3.76 0.52
CA HIS A 69 -11.17 -2.62 0.16
C HIS A 69 -10.43 -2.81 -1.17
N SER A 70 -9.99 -4.03 -1.48
CA SER A 70 -9.33 -4.36 -2.75
C SER A 70 -10.26 -4.11 -3.94
N VAL A 71 -11.50 -4.61 -3.87
CA VAL A 71 -12.54 -4.37 -4.90
C VAL A 71 -12.81 -2.88 -5.05
N ALA A 72 -13.05 -2.18 -3.93
CA ALA A 72 -13.40 -0.76 -3.95
C ALA A 72 -12.29 0.13 -4.51
N GLU A 73 -11.02 -0.12 -4.15
CA GLU A 73 -9.91 0.68 -4.66
C GLU A 73 -9.58 0.35 -6.11
N THR A 74 -9.72 -0.90 -6.53
CA THR A 74 -9.56 -1.29 -7.94
C THR A 74 -10.62 -0.62 -8.81
N ALA A 75 -11.89 -0.62 -8.37
CA ALA A 75 -12.96 0.10 -9.05
C ALA A 75 -12.63 1.59 -9.21
N LYS A 76 -12.20 2.25 -8.13
CA LYS A 76 -11.81 3.67 -8.18
C LYS A 76 -10.65 3.93 -9.15
N LYS A 77 -9.62 3.06 -9.17
CA LYS A 77 -8.47 3.20 -10.08
C LYS A 77 -8.89 3.10 -11.55
N ASN A 78 -9.92 2.31 -11.84
CA ASN A 78 -10.49 2.15 -13.18
C ASN A 78 -11.61 3.16 -13.49
N GLY A 79 -11.75 4.24 -12.69
CA GLY A 79 -12.78 5.26 -12.93
C GLY A 79 -14.22 4.84 -12.56
N ASN A 80 -14.40 3.70 -11.90
CA ASN A 80 -15.71 3.17 -11.55
C ASN A 80 -16.17 3.57 -10.15
N SER A 81 -17.49 3.58 -9.94
CA SER A 81 -18.09 3.79 -8.62
C SER A 81 -17.79 2.63 -7.69
N LYS A 82 -17.22 2.93 -6.51
CA LYS A 82 -16.96 1.95 -5.45
C LYS A 82 -18.23 1.22 -5.03
N TYR A 83 -19.32 1.98 -4.88
CA TYR A 83 -20.60 1.44 -4.45
C TYR A 83 -21.13 0.43 -5.47
N LYS A 84 -21.17 0.80 -6.76
CA LYS A 84 -21.63 -0.11 -7.82
C LYS A 84 -20.77 -1.38 -7.90
N ALA A 85 -19.46 -1.24 -7.75
CA ALA A 85 -18.55 -2.39 -7.77
C ALA A 85 -18.78 -3.35 -6.59
N ILE A 86 -19.00 -2.82 -5.38
CA ILE A 86 -19.32 -3.66 -4.22
C ILE A 86 -20.70 -4.32 -4.40
N LEU A 87 -21.70 -3.57 -4.86
CA LEU A 87 -23.05 -4.09 -5.12
C LEU A 87 -23.02 -5.25 -6.11
N ALA A 88 -22.32 -5.09 -7.24
CA ALA A 88 -22.20 -6.13 -8.27
C ALA A 88 -21.47 -7.41 -7.79
N VAL A 89 -20.66 -7.34 -6.72
CA VAL A 89 -20.04 -8.53 -6.11
C VAL A 89 -21.00 -9.23 -5.14
N LEU A 90 -21.93 -8.50 -4.53
CA LEU A 90 -22.94 -9.05 -3.61
C LEU A 90 -24.11 -9.69 -4.35
N GLU A 91 -24.36 -9.28 -5.59
CA GLU A 91 -25.44 -9.78 -6.45
C GLU A 91 -25.05 -11.02 -7.29
N GLN A 92 -23.81 -11.51 -7.15
CA GLN A 92 -23.33 -12.77 -7.75
C GLN A 92 -23.68 -13.97 -6.88
#